data_AF-A0A2I0U686-F1
#
_entry.id   AF-A0A2I0U686-F1
#
_cell.length_a   1.000
_cell.length_b   1.000
_cell.length_c   1.000
_cell.angle_alpha   90.00
_cell.angle_beta   90.00
_cell.angle_gamma   90.00
#
_symmetry.space_group_name_H-M   'P 1'
#
loop_
_entity.id
_entity.type
_entity.pdbx_description
1 polymer ?
#
loop_
_entity_poly.entity_id
_entity_poly.type
_entity_poly.pdbx_seq_one_letter_code
_entity_poly.pdbx_strand_id
1 'polypeptide(L)'
;MERREDGRDWAYRVDPYGFERPEDFDYASYEAFFSRYLVVLTRRAIKWSKLLKGKNSIQKSLKVKRYIRKGIPNEHRALIWMIVSGAQTNMEQNPGYYHRLLEGEKNDKLVEAIKTGHCLDNTDYLSYVLKC
;
A
#
# COMPACT_ATOMS: atom_id res chain seq x y z
N MET A 1 -5.79 26.18 -32.32
CA MET A 1 -5.05 24.92 -32.55
C MET A 1 -5.31 24.04 -31.34
N GLU A 2 -6.29 23.16 -31.46
CA GLU A 2 -6.69 22.24 -30.39
C GLU A 2 -5.63 21.14 -30.27
N ARG A 3 -4.88 21.17 -29.16
CA ARG A 3 -3.81 20.23 -28.89
C ARG A 3 -4.46 18.89 -28.59
N ARG A 4 -4.42 17.95 -29.54
CA ARG A 4 -4.82 16.56 -29.34
C ARG A 4 -3.99 16.00 -28.18
N GLU A 5 -4.63 15.72 -27.05
CA GLU A 5 -4.00 15.01 -25.95
C GLU A 5 -3.71 13.57 -26.40
N ASP A 6 -2.45 13.34 -26.73
CA ASP A 6 -1.90 12.03 -27.01
C ASP A 6 -1.96 11.18 -25.74
N GLY A 7 -2.56 9.98 -25.82
CA GLY A 7 -2.61 9.00 -24.73
C GLY A 7 -1.24 8.52 -24.20
N ARG A 8 -0.12 9.09 -24.67
CA ARG A 8 1.21 8.94 -24.06
C ARG A 8 1.46 9.91 -22.91
N ASP A 9 0.76 11.03 -22.85
CA ASP A 9 1.00 12.11 -21.88
C ASP A 9 0.45 11.76 -20.47
N TRP A 10 -0.69 11.05 -20.41
CA TRP A 10 -1.30 10.62 -19.13
C TRP A 10 -0.38 9.69 -18.34
N ALA A 11 0.30 8.76 -19.01
CA ALA A 11 1.17 7.78 -18.38
C ALA A 11 2.42 8.43 -17.75
N TYR A 12 2.75 9.65 -18.17
CA TYR A 12 3.85 10.44 -17.62
C TYR A 12 3.41 11.32 -16.45
N ARG A 13 2.17 11.83 -16.51
CA ARG A 13 1.55 12.61 -15.42
C ARG A 13 1.16 11.76 -14.21
N VAL A 14 0.92 10.47 -14.41
CA VAL A 14 0.44 9.58 -13.35
C VAL A 14 1.57 8.68 -12.83
N ASP A 15 1.68 8.54 -11.52
CA ASP A 15 2.66 7.67 -10.88
C ASP A 15 2.26 6.17 -10.95
N PRO A 16 3.15 5.23 -10.55
CA PRO A 16 2.83 3.80 -10.59
C PRO A 16 1.65 3.34 -9.71
N TYR A 17 1.11 4.20 -8.84
CA TYR A 17 -0.06 3.92 -8.00
C TYR A 17 -1.34 4.56 -8.54
N GLY A 18 -1.26 5.37 -9.59
CA GLY A 18 -2.42 6.05 -10.17
C GLY A 18 -2.62 7.48 -9.69
N PHE A 19 -1.67 8.07 -8.96
CA PHE A 19 -1.79 9.46 -8.51
C PHE A 19 -1.19 10.42 -9.53
N GLU A 20 -1.90 11.52 -9.80
CA GLU A 20 -1.38 12.61 -10.63
C GLU A 20 -0.23 13.33 -9.92
N ARG A 21 0.82 13.61 -10.70
CA ARG A 21 1.97 14.40 -10.25
C ARG A 21 1.61 15.89 -10.33
N PRO A 22 2.11 16.72 -9.40
CA PRO A 22 1.96 18.17 -9.48
C PRO A 22 2.49 18.76 -10.79
N GLU A 23 1.97 19.93 -11.17
CA GLU A 23 2.42 20.63 -12.40
C GLU A 23 3.91 21.04 -12.34
N ASP A 24 4.42 21.35 -11.15
CA ASP A 24 5.81 21.75 -10.89
C ASP A 24 6.73 20.55 -10.61
N PHE A 25 6.29 19.33 -10.90
CA PHE A 25 7.08 18.13 -10.66
C PHE A 25 8.37 18.11 -11.49
N ASP A 26 9.53 18.01 -10.83
CA ASP A 26 10.82 17.92 -11.50
C ASP A 26 11.06 16.51 -12.09
N TYR A 27 10.57 16.33 -13.30
CA TYR A 27 10.72 15.13 -14.10
C TYR A 27 12.18 14.77 -14.41
N ALA A 28 13.04 15.76 -14.66
CA ALA A 28 14.43 15.50 -15.03
C ALA A 28 15.19 14.88 -13.86
N SER A 29 15.04 15.44 -12.65
CA SER A 29 15.63 14.87 -11.44
C SER A 29 15.06 13.50 -11.11
N TYR A 30 13.73 13.32 -11.26
CA TYR A 30 13.08 12.03 -11.04
C TYR A 30 13.62 10.95 -11.98
N GLU A 31 13.65 11.20 -13.29
CA GLU A 31 14.12 10.22 -14.29
C GLU A 31 15.61 9.91 -14.13
N ALA A 32 16.44 10.91 -13.83
CA ALA A 32 17.86 10.72 -13.54
C ALA A 32 18.08 9.82 -12.31
N PHE A 33 17.24 9.96 -11.28
CA PHE A 33 17.25 9.06 -10.13
C PHE A 33 16.71 7.67 -10.49
N PHE A 34 15.55 7.63 -11.14
CA PHE A 34 14.79 6.41 -11.38
C PHE A 34 15.52 5.46 -12.32
N SER A 35 16.18 5.97 -13.37
CA SER A 35 17.04 5.19 -14.26
C SER A 35 18.12 4.40 -13.52
N ARG A 36 18.78 5.00 -12.52
CA ARG A 36 19.75 4.30 -11.64
C ARG A 36 19.05 3.35 -10.68
N TYR A 37 17.90 3.74 -10.17
CA TYR A 37 17.13 2.97 -9.19
C TYR A 37 16.50 1.70 -9.78
N LEU A 38 16.13 1.70 -11.07
CA LEU A 38 15.56 0.55 -11.77
C LEU A 38 16.45 -0.69 -11.65
N VAL A 39 17.77 -0.53 -11.80
CA VAL A 39 18.72 -1.65 -11.63
C VAL A 39 18.66 -2.23 -10.20
N VAL A 40 18.48 -1.37 -9.19
CA VAL A 40 18.34 -1.79 -7.79
C VAL A 40 17.00 -2.52 -7.60
N LEU A 41 15.91 -2.00 -8.16
CA LEU A 41 14.58 -2.62 -8.11
C LEU A 41 14.60 -4.01 -8.76
N THR A 42 15.16 -4.15 -9.96
CA THR A 42 15.27 -5.44 -10.66
C THR A 42 16.06 -6.46 -9.85
N ARG A 43 17.22 -6.08 -9.29
CA ARG A 43 18.01 -6.97 -8.43
C ARG A 43 17.24 -7.40 -7.18
N ARG A 44 16.45 -6.50 -6.59
CA ARG A 44 15.59 -6.81 -5.42
C ARG A 44 14.45 -7.73 -5.82
N ALA A 45 13.75 -7.46 -6.93
CA ALA A 45 12.67 -8.31 -7.45
C ALA A 45 13.14 -9.74 -7.70
N ILE A 46 14.31 -9.94 -8.33
CA ILE A 46 14.91 -11.27 -8.51
C ILE A 46 15.16 -11.98 -7.17
N LYS A 47 15.70 -11.25 -6.18
CA LYS A 47 15.95 -11.80 -4.84
C LYS A 47 14.65 -12.20 -4.14
N TRP A 48 13.60 -11.40 -4.27
CA TRP A 48 12.28 -11.69 -3.74
C TRP A 48 11.63 -12.88 -4.45
N SER A 49 11.65 -12.93 -5.78
CA SER A 49 11.15 -14.08 -6.56
C SER A 49 11.81 -15.39 -6.13
N LYS A 50 13.14 -15.39 -5.94
CA LYS A 50 13.87 -16.57 -5.41
C LYS A 50 13.45 -16.95 -3.99
N LEU A 51 13.16 -15.96 -3.13
CA LEU A 51 12.69 -16.19 -1.77
C LEU A 51 11.28 -16.78 -1.75
N LEU A 52 10.42 -16.36 -2.67
CA LEU A 52 9.00 -16.72 -2.72
C LEU A 52 8.69 -17.98 -3.54
N LYS A 53 9.59 -18.44 -4.42
CA LYS A 53 9.44 -19.70 -5.17
C LYS A 53 9.48 -20.96 -4.29
N GLY A 54 9.82 -20.85 -3.00
CA GLY A 54 9.84 -21.99 -2.07
C GLY A 54 8.44 -22.39 -1.61
N LYS A 55 8.20 -23.70 -1.41
CA LYS A 55 6.94 -24.27 -0.88
C LYS A 55 6.61 -23.90 0.57
N ASN A 56 7.48 -23.14 1.23
CA ASN A 56 7.30 -22.77 2.64
C ASN A 56 6.68 -21.39 2.72
N SER A 57 5.65 -21.25 3.55
CA SER A 57 5.18 -19.96 4.04
C SER A 57 6.38 -19.11 4.49
N ILE A 58 6.29 -17.80 4.31
CA ILE A 58 7.42 -16.90 4.56
C ILE A 58 7.73 -16.90 6.05
N GLN A 59 8.74 -17.68 6.44
CA GLN A 59 9.16 -17.75 7.82
C GLN A 59 9.88 -16.46 8.21
N LYS A 60 9.51 -15.91 9.37
CA LYS A 60 10.18 -14.74 9.96
C LYS A 60 11.65 -15.10 10.20
N SER A 61 12.54 -14.48 9.42
CA SER A 61 13.98 -14.70 9.48
C SER A 61 14.74 -13.39 9.35
N LEU A 62 16.02 -13.37 9.75
CA LEU A 62 16.89 -12.20 9.58
C LEU A 62 17.02 -11.79 8.09
N LYS A 63 16.96 -12.76 7.17
CA LYS A 63 16.98 -12.52 5.72
C LYS A 63 15.71 -11.80 5.26
N VAL A 64 14.54 -12.31 5.64
CA VAL A 64 13.23 -11.68 5.34
C VAL A 64 13.17 -10.27 5.93
N LYS A 65 13.55 -10.09 7.20
CA LYS A 65 13.60 -8.77 7.86
C LYS A 65 14.49 -7.78 7.11
N ARG A 66 15.66 -8.24 6.65
CA ARG A 66 16.58 -7.42 5.84
C ARG A 66 15.95 -7.01 4.52
N TYR A 67 15.24 -7.91 3.85
CA TYR A 67 14.60 -7.63 2.56
C TYR A 67 13.45 -6.63 2.70
N ILE A 68 12.62 -6.78 3.74
CA ILE A 68 11.54 -5.84 4.07
C ILE A 68 12.10 -4.42 4.26
N ARG A 69 13.18 -4.26 5.05
CA ARG A 69 13.84 -2.96 5.27
C ARG A 69 14.43 -2.33 4.00
N LYS A 70 14.68 -3.13 2.95
CA LYS A 70 15.15 -2.65 1.65
C LYS A 70 14.01 -2.43 0.66
N GLY A 71 12.77 -2.68 1.05
CA GLY A 71 11.60 -2.54 0.20
C GLY A 71 11.11 -3.87 -0.36
N ILE A 72 9.79 -4.04 -0.27
CA ILE A 72 9.05 -5.14 -0.89
C ILE A 72 8.64 -4.69 -2.30
N PRO A 73 8.87 -5.49 -3.35
CA PRO A 73 8.36 -5.23 -4.70
C PRO A 73 6.84 -5.07 -4.71
N ASN A 74 6.33 -4.24 -5.62
CA ASN A 74 4.92 -3.85 -5.68
C ASN A 74 4.00 -5.08 -5.73
N GLU A 75 4.32 -6.03 -6.61
CA GLU A 75 3.60 -7.27 -6.87
C GLU A 75 3.53 -8.22 -5.65
N HIS A 76 4.38 -8.00 -4.65
CA HIS A 76 4.43 -8.84 -3.45
C HIS A 76 3.88 -8.14 -2.21
N ARG A 77 3.65 -6.81 -2.22
CA ARG A 77 3.28 -6.06 -1.01
C ARG A 77 2.03 -6.59 -0.33
N ALA A 78 0.97 -6.86 -1.10
CA ALA A 78 -0.30 -7.35 -0.56
C ALA A 78 -0.08 -8.61 0.29
N LEU A 79 0.58 -9.63 -0.27
CA LEU A 79 0.88 -10.88 0.42
C LEU A 79 1.81 -10.67 1.63
N ILE A 80 2.93 -9.97 1.43
CA ILE A 80 3.94 -9.80 2.49
C ILE A 80 3.36 -9.02 3.66
N TRP A 81 2.66 -7.91 3.40
CA TRP A 81 2.08 -7.09 4.45
C TRP A 81 1.04 -7.84 5.27
N MET A 82 0.17 -8.62 4.62
CA MET A 82 -0.80 -9.49 5.31
C MET A 82 -0.12 -10.51 6.24
N ILE A 83 0.97 -11.14 5.78
CA ILE A 83 1.71 -12.12 6.58
C ILE A 83 2.44 -11.45 7.75
N VAL A 84 3.17 -10.36 7.51
CA VAL A 84 4.05 -9.79 8.54
C VAL A 84 3.29 -9.02 9.62
N SER A 85 2.14 -8.42 9.29
CA SER A 85 1.25 -7.78 10.26
C SER A 85 0.47 -8.78 11.11
N GLY A 86 0.35 -10.04 10.65
CA GLY A 86 -0.54 -11.04 11.24
C GLY A 86 -1.99 -10.92 10.76
N ALA A 87 -2.30 -9.97 9.88
CA ALA A 87 -3.64 -9.78 9.33
C ALA A 87 -4.15 -11.02 8.57
N GLN A 88 -3.26 -11.77 7.90
CA GLN A 88 -3.62 -13.04 7.26
C GLN A 88 -4.20 -14.03 8.26
N THR A 89 -3.50 -14.26 9.38
CA THR A 89 -3.95 -15.17 10.44
C THR A 89 -5.24 -14.68 11.09
N ASN A 90 -5.36 -13.38 11.37
CA ASN A 90 -6.59 -12.81 11.92
C ASN A 90 -7.79 -12.99 10.97
N MET A 91 -7.59 -12.82 9.67
CA MET A 91 -8.62 -13.02 8.64
C MET A 91 -9.03 -14.49 8.54
N GLU A 92 -8.06 -15.41 8.54
CA GLU A 92 -8.30 -16.87 8.49
C GLU A 92 -9.03 -17.39 9.73
N GLN A 93 -8.72 -16.83 10.91
CA GLN A 93 -9.37 -17.19 12.17
C GLN A 93 -10.78 -16.61 12.32
N ASN A 94 -11.13 -15.57 11.56
CA ASN A 94 -12.42 -14.89 11.65
C ASN A 94 -13.13 -14.83 10.28
N PRO A 95 -13.50 -15.96 9.66
CA PRO A 95 -14.20 -15.96 8.38
C PRO A 95 -15.51 -15.16 8.44
N GLY A 96 -15.76 -14.34 7.41
CA GLY A 96 -16.98 -13.52 7.31
C GLY A 96 -17.08 -12.38 8.32
N TYR A 97 -16.09 -12.17 9.19
CA TYR A 97 -16.14 -11.12 10.20
C TYR A 97 -16.19 -9.71 9.60
N TYR A 98 -15.38 -9.44 8.57
CA TYR A 98 -15.43 -8.16 7.87
C TYR A 98 -16.83 -7.86 7.28
N HIS A 99 -17.48 -8.85 6.68
CA HIS A 99 -18.84 -8.68 6.14
C HIS A 99 -19.85 -8.37 7.24
N ARG A 100 -19.78 -9.06 8.39
CA ARG A 100 -20.61 -8.74 9.55
C ARG A 100 -20.40 -7.32 10.07
N LEU A 101 -19.17 -6.81 10.06
CA LEU A 101 -18.89 -5.41 10.42
C LEU A 101 -19.49 -4.40 9.41
N LEU A 102 -19.58 -4.76 8.13
CA LEU A 102 -20.20 -3.92 7.11
C LEU A 102 -21.73 -3.82 7.25
N GLU A 103 -22.35 -4.90 7.71
CA GLU A 103 -23.80 -5.01 7.94
C GLU A 103 -24.24 -4.48 9.31
N GLY A 104 -23.32 -4.41 10.27
CA GLY A 104 -23.57 -3.90 11.62
C GLY A 104 -23.92 -2.41 11.67
N GLU A 105 -24.34 -1.98 12.85
CA GLU A 105 -24.63 -0.57 13.13
C GLU A 105 -23.38 0.29 12.95
N LYS A 106 -23.52 1.38 12.21
CA LYS A 106 -22.43 2.32 11.91
C LYS A 106 -22.61 3.57 12.74
N ASN A 107 -21.50 4.09 13.26
CA ASN A 107 -21.54 5.36 13.97
C ASN A 107 -21.55 6.51 12.96
N ASP A 108 -22.64 7.28 12.92
CA ASP A 108 -22.81 8.38 11.96
C ASP A 108 -21.69 9.42 12.02
N LYS A 109 -21.16 9.72 13.21
CA LYS A 109 -20.03 10.66 13.35
C LYS A 109 -18.77 10.13 12.69
N LEU A 110 -18.47 8.83 12.86
CA LEU A 110 -17.32 8.21 12.20
C LEU A 110 -17.50 8.15 10.68
N VAL A 111 -18.71 7.82 10.22
CA VAL A 111 -19.02 7.79 8.78
C VAL A 111 -18.85 9.18 8.17
N GLU A 112 -19.33 10.22 8.84
CA GLU A 112 -19.20 11.60 8.36
C GLU A 112 -17.75 12.09 8.34
N ALA A 113 -16.97 11.77 9.38
CA ALA A 113 -15.54 12.06 9.43
C ALA A 113 -14.78 11.40 8.27
N ILE A 114 -15.06 10.13 7.97
CA ILE A 114 -14.44 9.41 6.84
C ILE A 114 -14.81 10.05 5.50
N LYS A 115 -16.08 10.45 5.30
CA LYS A 115 -16.54 11.07 4.05
C LYS A 115 -15.93 12.45 3.82
N THR A 116 -15.81 13.25 4.87
CA THR A 116 -15.32 14.63 4.78
C THR A 116 -13.80 14.73 4.89
N GLY A 117 -13.12 13.67 5.33
CA GLY A 117 -11.67 13.64 5.51
C GLY A 117 -11.18 14.42 6.74
N HIS A 118 -12.09 14.83 7.64
CA HIS A 118 -11.74 15.48 8.89
C HIS A 118 -11.41 14.45 9.98
N CYS A 119 -10.29 14.64 10.67
CA CYS A 119 -9.97 13.88 11.87
C CYS A 119 -10.92 14.30 12.99
N LEU A 120 -11.53 13.33 13.69
CA LEU A 120 -12.21 13.61 14.96
C LEU A 120 -11.18 14.05 16.00
N ASP A 121 -11.55 14.97 16.89
CA ASP A 121 -10.66 15.43 17.95
C ASP A 121 -10.34 14.29 18.95
N ASN A 122 -9.16 14.35 19.58
CA ASN A 122 -8.62 13.28 20.44
C ASN A 122 -9.54 12.87 21.61
N THR A 123 -10.41 13.79 22.05
CA THR A 123 -11.44 13.54 23.07
C THR A 123 -12.53 12.58 22.61
N ASP A 124 -12.85 12.58 21.32
CA ASP A 124 -13.81 11.64 20.74
C ASP A 124 -13.16 10.28 20.50
N TYR A 125 -11.92 10.24 19.97
CA TYR A 125 -11.19 8.99 19.69
C TYR A 125 -11.00 8.07 20.90
N LEU A 126 -10.68 8.62 22.09
CA LEU A 126 -10.49 7.82 23.30
C LEU A 126 -11.80 7.23 23.85
N SER A 127 -12.94 7.91 23.64
CA SER A 127 -14.26 7.32 23.95
C SER A 127 -14.61 6.16 23.01
N TYR A 128 -14.09 6.16 21.77
CA TYR A 128 -14.40 5.13 20.78
C TYR A 128 -13.56 3.86 20.96
N VAL A 129 -12.26 3.98 21.24
CA VAL A 129 -11.36 2.82 21.38
C VAL A 129 -11.60 2.06 22.69
N LEU A 130 -12.09 2.71 23.75
CA LEU A 130 -12.34 2.09 25.06
C LEU A 130 -13.73 1.44 25.21
N LYS A 131 -14.58 1.49 24.17
CA LYS A 131 -15.90 0.83 24.14
C LYS A 131 -15.95 -0.43 23.26
N CYS A 132 -14.82 -0.81 22.65
CA CYS A 132 -14.64 -2.09 21.98
C CYS A 132 -13.94 -3.10 22.89
#